data_AF-A0A8H4NDU2-F1
#
_entry.id   AF-A0A8H4NDU2-F1
#
_cell.length_a   1.000
_cell.length_b   1.000
_cell.length_c   1.000
_cell.angle_alpha   90.00
_cell.angle_beta   90.00
_cell.angle_gamma   90.00
#
_symmetry.space_group_name_H-M   'P 1'
#
loop_
_entity.id
_entity.type
_entity.pdbx_description
1 polymer ?
#
loop_
_entity_poly.entity_id
_entity_poly.type
_entity_poly.pdbx_seq_one_letter_code
_entity_poly.pdbx_strand_id
1 'polypeptide(L)'
;MRFVITLLPFILPVLASDHKACDCQINNGHGWEYDWELTFNVCVDNYAATAEYDNGAGRCIANPHTRLDGDRFYGNCKNLATKGWYPVVNGAIDTTQPLRKAKQGGSGCYN
;
A
#
# COMPACT_ATOMS: atom_id res chain seq x y z
N MET A 1 -32.60 38.45 18.54
CA MET A 1 -31.50 37.46 18.68
C MET A 1 -31.25 36.86 17.30
N ARG A 2 -30.06 37.06 16.71
CA ARG A 2 -29.69 36.48 15.40
C ARG A 2 -29.13 35.08 15.66
N PHE A 3 -29.81 34.04 15.17
CA PHE A 3 -29.34 32.67 15.21
C PHE A 3 -28.22 32.48 14.18
N VAL A 4 -27.01 32.22 14.65
CA VAL A 4 -25.89 31.79 13.81
C VAL A 4 -26.02 30.27 13.66
N ILE A 5 -26.40 29.81 12.47
CA ILE A 5 -26.39 28.38 12.13
C ILE A 5 -24.95 28.05 11.70
N THR A 6 -24.18 27.48 12.61
CA THR A 6 -22.88 26.89 12.28
C THR A 6 -23.12 25.55 11.59
N LEU A 7 -22.94 25.52 10.27
CA LEU A 7 -22.84 24.28 9.50
C LEU A 7 -21.58 23.53 9.96
N LEU A 8 -21.75 22.53 10.82
CA LEU A 8 -20.70 21.56 11.12
C LEU A 8 -20.38 20.79 9.84
N PRO A 9 -19.13 20.82 9.33
CA PRO A 9 -18.76 19.96 8.23
C PRO A 9 -18.81 18.52 8.74
N PHE A 10 -19.77 17.74 8.26
CA PHE A 10 -19.77 16.30 8.40
C PHE A 10 -18.57 15.76 7.63
N ILE A 11 -17.43 15.62 8.32
CA ILE A 11 -16.31 14.85 7.83
C ILE A 11 -16.77 13.39 7.90
N LEU A 12 -17.33 12.90 6.79
CA LEU A 12 -17.66 11.48 6.65
C LEU A 12 -16.33 10.71 6.76
N PRO A 13 -16.19 9.76 7.70
CA PRO A 13 -15.07 8.84 7.66
C PRO A 13 -15.22 8.06 6.36
N VAL A 14 -14.29 8.24 5.44
CA VAL A 14 -14.12 7.34 4.29
C VAL A 14 -14.03 5.95 4.89
N LEU A 15 -15.00 5.09 4.59
CA LEU A 15 -14.99 3.69 5.01
C LEU A 15 -13.83 3.03 4.27
N ALA A 16 -12.65 3.10 4.87
CA ALA A 16 -11.50 2.32 4.46
C ALA A 16 -11.94 0.85 4.40
N SER A 17 -11.76 0.23 3.25
CA SER A 17 -12.02 -1.21 3.12
C SER A 17 -10.90 -1.95 3.84
N ASP A 18 -11.25 -2.66 4.92
CA ASP A 18 -10.28 -3.36 5.76
C ASP A 18 -10.01 -4.78 5.26
N HIS A 19 -8.75 -5.10 4.99
CA HIS A 19 -8.32 -6.35 4.36
C HIS A 19 -7.36 -7.18 5.23
N LYS A 20 -7.20 -8.46 4.91
CA LYS A 20 -6.22 -9.35 5.54
C LYS A 20 -4.93 -9.49 4.75
N ALA A 21 -5.00 -9.29 3.45
CA ALA A 21 -3.83 -9.35 2.59
C ALA A 21 -3.91 -8.27 1.50
N CYS A 22 -2.78 -7.68 1.14
CA CYS A 22 -2.69 -6.81 -0.03
C CYS A 22 -1.39 -7.05 -0.81
N ASP A 23 -1.43 -6.82 -2.11
CA ASP A 23 -0.28 -6.71 -3.01
C ASP A 23 -0.26 -5.39 -3.74
N CYS A 24 0.94 -4.95 -4.15
CA CYS A 24 1.11 -3.82 -5.04
C CYS A 24 1.14 -4.27 -6.51
N GLN A 25 0.56 -3.43 -7.36
CA GLN A 25 0.53 -3.60 -8.80
C GLN A 25 1.06 -2.35 -9.47
N ILE A 26 1.72 -2.53 -10.61
CA ILE A 26 2.25 -1.46 -11.45
C ILE A 26 1.58 -1.50 -12.82
N ASN A 27 1.51 -0.34 -13.47
CA ASN A 27 1.07 -0.26 -14.87
C ASN A 27 1.99 0.69 -15.64
N ASN A 28 2.67 0.14 -16.64
CA ASN A 28 3.60 0.87 -17.51
C ASN A 28 3.03 1.18 -18.90
N GLY A 29 1.73 0.97 -19.10
CA GLY A 29 1.01 1.20 -20.35
C GLY A 29 0.56 -0.08 -21.07
N HIS A 30 0.80 -1.26 -20.48
CA HIS A 30 0.46 -2.56 -21.06
C HIS A 30 -0.56 -3.36 -20.24
N GLY A 31 -1.02 -2.81 -19.11
CA GLY A 31 -1.90 -3.50 -18.18
C GLY A 31 -1.39 -3.37 -16.75
N TRP A 32 -2.20 -3.84 -15.81
CA TRP A 32 -1.82 -3.96 -14.41
C TRP A 32 -1.09 -5.28 -14.18
N GLU A 33 0.09 -5.19 -13.60
CA GLU A 33 0.97 -6.32 -13.33
C GLU A 33 1.36 -6.29 -11.85
N TYR A 34 1.40 -7.46 -11.24
CA TYR A 34 1.87 -7.61 -9.87
C TYR A 34 3.37 -7.32 -9.76
N ASP A 35 3.78 -6.59 -8.72
CA ASP A 35 5.18 -6.34 -8.41
C ASP A 35 5.51 -6.70 -6.95
N TRP A 36 6.25 -7.78 -6.77
CA TRP A 36 6.57 -8.35 -5.46
C TRP A 36 7.57 -7.50 -4.67
N GLU A 37 8.54 -6.87 -5.34
CA GLU A 37 9.53 -6.02 -4.68
C GLU A 37 8.89 -4.74 -4.16
N LEU A 38 8.00 -4.13 -4.94
CA LEU A 38 7.19 -3.00 -4.53
C LEU A 38 6.30 -3.38 -3.35
N THR A 39 5.66 -4.55 -3.41
CA THR A 39 4.82 -5.07 -2.31
C THR A 39 5.64 -5.24 -1.03
N PHE A 40 6.85 -5.81 -1.13
CA PHE A 40 7.76 -5.98 0.00
C PHE A 40 8.15 -4.63 0.61
N ASN A 41 8.59 -3.67 -0.23
CA ASN A 41 8.99 -2.34 0.23
C ASN A 41 7.83 -1.66 0.97
N VAL A 42 6.62 -1.63 0.39
CA VAL A 42 5.45 -1.04 1.05
C VAL A 42 5.11 -1.74 2.37
N CYS A 43 5.18 -3.08 2.40
CA CYS A 43 4.86 -3.83 3.61
C CYS A 43 5.84 -3.49 4.76
N VAL A 44 7.13 -3.53 4.48
CA VAL A 44 8.18 -3.26 5.48
C VAL A 44 8.19 -1.79 5.90
N ASP A 45 8.10 -0.85 4.96
CA ASP A 45 8.25 0.58 5.27
C ASP A 45 7.02 1.17 5.95
N ASN A 46 5.82 0.65 5.66
CA ASN A 46 4.57 1.25 6.12
C ASN A 46 3.80 0.41 7.15
N TYR A 47 4.06 -0.90 7.23
CA TYR A 47 3.22 -1.83 7.99
C TYR A 47 3.98 -2.80 8.89
N ALA A 48 5.31 -2.67 9.07
CA ALA A 48 6.10 -3.60 9.88
C ALA A 48 5.60 -3.83 11.33
N ALA A 49 4.79 -2.93 11.88
CA ALA A 49 4.19 -3.11 13.21
C ALA A 49 2.87 -3.91 13.20
N THR A 50 2.20 -4.02 12.05
CA THR A 50 0.81 -4.53 11.95
C THR A 50 0.61 -5.58 10.86
N ALA A 51 1.61 -5.83 10.03
CA ALA A 51 1.60 -6.82 8.97
C ALA A 51 3.01 -7.33 8.69
N GLU A 52 3.08 -8.50 8.05
CA GLU A 52 4.33 -9.13 7.64
C GLU A 52 4.24 -9.51 6.16
N TYR A 53 5.36 -9.42 5.46
CA TYR A 53 5.42 -9.88 4.08
C TYR A 53 5.56 -11.41 4.05
N ASP A 54 4.58 -12.08 3.45
CA ASP A 54 4.61 -13.51 3.22
C ASP A 54 5.28 -13.81 1.87
N ASN A 55 6.47 -14.42 1.92
CA ASN A 55 7.24 -14.77 0.72
C ASN A 55 6.59 -15.88 -0.13
N GLY A 56 5.75 -16.73 0.45
CA GLY A 56 5.07 -17.80 -0.28
C GLY A 56 3.86 -17.29 -1.07
N ALA A 57 3.12 -16.34 -0.50
CA ALA A 57 1.97 -15.70 -1.14
C ALA A 57 2.35 -14.47 -1.97
N GLY A 58 3.51 -13.87 -1.70
CA GLY A 58 3.94 -12.61 -2.32
C GLY A 58 3.13 -11.40 -1.86
N ARG A 59 2.63 -11.41 -0.63
CA ARG A 59 1.65 -10.42 -0.13
C ARG A 59 2.04 -9.87 1.23
N CYS A 60 1.60 -8.65 1.51
CA CYS A 60 1.59 -8.13 2.87
C CYS A 60 0.38 -8.69 3.60
N ILE A 61 0.60 -9.46 4.67
CA ILE A 61 -0.44 -10.14 5.45
C ILE A 61 -0.59 -9.45 6.80
N ALA A 62 -1.81 -9.01 7.12
CA ALA A 62 -2.12 -8.42 8.42
C ALA A 62 -1.88 -9.44 9.55
N ASN A 63 -1.23 -8.98 10.61
CA ASN A 63 -1.05 -9.77 11.84
C ASN A 63 -2.42 -10.17 12.46
N PRO A 64 -2.45 -11.16 13.36
CA PRO A 64 -3.66 -11.49 14.09
C PRO A 64 -4.26 -10.25 14.75
N HIS A 65 -5.59 -10.10 14.62
CA HIS A 65 -6.37 -8.96 15.14
C HIS A 65 -6.07 -7.58 14.54
N THR A 66 -5.24 -7.47 13.50
CA THR A 66 -5.08 -6.24 12.71
C THR A 66 -5.75 -6.38 11.34
N ARG A 67 -5.89 -5.25 10.63
CA ARG A 67 -6.35 -5.19 9.24
C ARG A 67 -5.53 -4.16 8.48
N LEU A 68 -5.43 -4.36 7.17
CA LEU A 68 -4.85 -3.42 6.22
C LEU A 68 -5.95 -2.53 5.66
N ASP A 69 -5.83 -1.23 5.88
CA ASP A 69 -6.63 -0.23 5.17
C ASP A 69 -6.24 -0.26 3.69
N GLY A 70 -7.14 -0.75 2.84
CA GLY A 70 -6.90 -0.95 1.42
C GLY A 70 -6.67 0.35 0.65
N ASP A 71 -7.34 1.44 1.03
CA ASP A 71 -7.17 2.74 0.39
C ASP A 71 -5.80 3.34 0.74
N ARG A 72 -5.40 3.21 2.00
CA ARG A 72 -4.06 3.59 2.44
C ARG A 72 -2.99 2.74 1.77
N PHE A 73 -3.22 1.43 1.65
CA PHE A 73 -2.28 0.52 0.97
C PHE A 73 -2.13 0.88 -0.51
N TYR A 74 -3.25 1.12 -1.19
CA TYR A 74 -3.27 1.63 -2.57
C TYR A 74 -2.48 2.93 -2.70
N GLY A 75 -2.70 3.87 -1.79
CA GLY A 75 -1.98 5.14 -1.73
C GLY A 75 -0.47 4.96 -1.61
N ASN A 76 -0.03 4.04 -0.74
CA ASN A 76 1.39 3.73 -0.55
C ASN A 76 2.01 3.09 -1.80
N CYS A 77 1.36 2.07 -2.39
CA CYS A 77 1.82 1.44 -3.63
C CYS A 77 1.92 2.46 -4.77
N LYS A 78 0.90 3.31 -4.95
CA LYS A 78 0.91 4.38 -5.97
C LYS A 78 2.06 5.37 -5.75
N ASN A 79 2.26 5.80 -4.50
CA ASN A 79 3.30 6.75 -4.14
C ASN A 79 4.69 6.18 -4.44
N LEU A 80 4.96 4.97 -3.97
CA LEU A 80 6.26 4.33 -4.09
C LEU A 80 6.54 3.88 -5.53
N ALA A 81 5.52 3.41 -6.27
CA ALA A 81 5.66 3.09 -7.70
C ALA A 81 6.16 4.29 -8.52
N THR A 82 5.65 5.48 -8.24
CA THR A 82 5.96 6.70 -9.02
C THR A 82 7.23 7.39 -8.55
N LYS A 83 7.51 7.42 -7.25
CA LYS A 83 8.75 8.00 -6.70
C LYS A 83 9.95 7.08 -6.87
N GLY A 84 9.70 5.79 -6.75
CA GLY A 84 10.61 4.68 -6.93
C GLY A 84 10.76 3.83 -5.67
N TRP A 85 11.05 2.54 -5.87
CA TRP A 85 11.35 1.57 -4.82
C TRP A 85 12.68 0.87 -5.10
N TYR A 86 13.29 0.32 -4.06
CA TYR A 86 14.55 -0.40 -4.19
C TYR A 86 14.32 -1.89 -4.49
N PRO A 87 15.25 -2.53 -5.21
CA PRO A 87 15.26 -3.98 -5.35
C PRO A 87 15.30 -4.70 -4.00
N VAL A 88 14.81 -5.93 -3.96
CA VAL A 88 14.88 -6.78 -2.76
C VAL A 88 15.82 -7.95 -3.01
N VAL A 89 16.85 -8.08 -2.18
CA VAL A 89 17.88 -9.11 -2.29
C VAL A 89 18.01 -9.84 -0.96
N ASN A 90 17.95 -11.17 -0.98
CA ASN A 90 18.04 -12.01 0.21
C ASN A 90 17.02 -11.63 1.32
N GLY A 91 15.81 -11.21 0.92
CA GLY A 91 14.76 -10.82 1.86
C GLY A 91 14.97 -9.46 2.53
N ALA A 92 15.83 -8.60 1.99
CA ALA A 92 16.05 -7.24 2.47
C ALA A 92 16.03 -6.23 1.32
N ILE A 93 15.60 -5.00 1.62
CA ILE A 93 15.62 -3.89 0.68
C ILE A 93 17.09 -3.49 0.41
N ASP A 94 17.51 -3.54 -0.85
CA ASP A 94 18.86 -3.19 -1.28
C ASP A 94 18.93 -1.73 -1.73
N THR A 95 19.29 -0.85 -0.80
CA THR A 95 19.42 0.59 -1.04
C THR A 95 20.67 0.98 -1.83
N THR A 96 21.56 0.03 -2.14
CA THR A 96 22.77 0.29 -2.93
C THR A 96 22.51 0.28 -4.43
N GLN A 97 21.36 -0.25 -4.85
CA GLN A 97 20.94 -0.34 -6.24
C GLN A 97 20.10 0.86 -6.66
N PRO A 98 20.01 1.17 -7.97
CA PRO A 98 19.14 2.23 -8.45
C PRO A 98 17.66 1.91 -8.18
N LEU A 99 16.89 2.97 -7.88
CA LEU A 99 15.45 2.89 -7.73
C LEU A 99 14.78 2.40 -9.03
N ARG A 100 13.87 1.45 -8.89
CA ARG A 100 12.91 1.08 -9.92
C ARG A 100 11.72 2.03 -9.87
N LYS A 101 11.10 2.29 -11.02
CA LYS A 101 9.94 3.18 -11.14
C LYS A 101 8.94 2.60 -12.12
N ALA A 102 7.67 2.93 -11.89
CA ALA A 102 6.58 2.65 -12.80
C ALA A 102 5.81 3.94 -13.12
N LYS A 103 5.08 3.94 -14.24
CA LYS A 103 4.23 5.10 -14.62
C LYS A 103 3.06 5.26 -13.65
N GLN A 104 2.50 4.14 -13.18
CA GLN A 104 1.38 4.10 -12.25
C GLN A 104 1.58 2.95 -11.26
N GLY A 105 1.02 3.11 -10.07
CA GLY A 105 0.92 2.07 -9.07
C GLY A 105 -0.48 2.01 -8.47
N GLY A 106 -0.82 0.86 -7.93
CA GLY A 106 -2.07 0.54 -7.27
C GLY A 106 -1.91 -0.71 -6.42
N SER A 107 -3.00 -1.27 -5.92
CA SER A 107 -2.98 -2.48 -5.11
C SER A 107 -4.18 -3.39 -5.38
N GLY A 108 -3.97 -4.69 -5.16
CA GLY A 108 -5.04 -5.65 -4.95
C GLY A 108 -5.12 -6.00 -3.47
N CYS A 109 -6.32 -6.09 -2.91
CA CYS A 109 -6.52 -6.45 -1.51
C CYS A 109 -7.60 -7.53 -1.34
N TYR A 110 -7.40 -8.40 -0.35
CA TYR A 110 -8.14 -9.65 -0.14
C TYR A 110 -8.46 -9.85 1.34
N ASN A 111 -9.47 -10.67 1.63
CA ASN A 111 -9.90 -11.02 2.98
C ASN A 111 -9.42 -12.41 3.40
#